data_AF-A0A968FWN4-F1
#
_entry.id   AF-A0A968FWN4-F1
#
_cell.length_a   1.000
_cell.length_b   1.000
_cell.length_c   1.000
_cell.angle_alpha   90.00
_cell.angle_beta   90.00
_cell.angle_gamma   90.00
#
_symmetry.space_group_name_H-M   'P 1'
#
loop_
_entity.id
_entity.type
_entity.pdbx_description
1 polymer ?
#
loop_
_entity_poly.entity_id
_entity_poly.type
_entity_poly.pdbx_seq_one_letter_code
_entity_poly.pdbx_strand_id
1 'polypeptide(L)'
;MFYNTYGRRFLMTDPEGNPLHEAEWGADEATHEIKLKQARCQLDCKQWVGIKPRAKKFSTHINIKGQPGWEQMTINQLRQGAAQAWQVPHSEVEYFYKDENFVSTAEGEYDVNLYKDGLYVLPGGTFETPVFVSFMFCVQWEKLDLIPVVELFQSTLPGSGGAVFEFIWGLFEDQSRETPLGPLRYRGLPTYPSKEAFNIFSAFFTPKGPQGEDLMEVFMNTDRSHEIEWTPRPDPPWRYFSEVQSMSLTVQDGFLYKLTVYDDPLGIPYINTARGGYGSCQRYMSVTDSGITLHDGDEQQNLPISEQWQVTDRSPAQAPPAAPFGWQHFFGGNPPETDPVKILFTVPFYPEGEAPIDEASLMPMVLDQIFEYMERHDDMPDRLEKVESVLVHTFDSVISGCVDCTHDRDVTVLYSDPEFAVKNAQLLCVELRRRPAETRQSETREIFKRSGTRRRRLPEDLRPDL
;
A
#
# COMPACT_ATOMS: atom_id res chain seq x y z
N MET A 1 24.44 -3.55 7.36
CA MET A 1 23.57 -3.01 8.43
C MET A 1 24.40 -2.18 9.37
N PHE A 2 23.91 -1.01 9.78
CA PHE A 2 24.65 -0.08 10.64
C PHE A 2 23.80 0.35 11.85
N TYR A 3 24.45 0.42 13.01
CA TYR A 3 23.82 0.71 14.32
C TYR A 3 24.44 1.95 14.94
N ASN A 4 23.63 2.73 15.64
CA ASN A 4 24.09 3.89 16.39
C ASN A 4 24.66 3.48 17.77
N THR A 5 25.08 4.48 18.55
CA THR A 5 25.64 4.27 19.90
C THR A 5 24.66 3.66 20.90
N TYR A 6 23.36 3.68 20.61
CA TYR A 6 22.31 3.07 21.42
C TYR A 6 21.98 1.63 20.98
N GLY A 7 22.74 1.07 20.03
CA GLY A 7 22.46 -0.26 19.47
C GLY A 7 21.22 -0.30 18.56
N ARG A 8 20.69 0.85 18.16
CA ARG A 8 19.53 0.95 17.26
C ARG A 8 20.00 1.08 15.82
N ARG A 9 19.38 0.31 14.91
CA ARG A 9 19.68 0.39 13.47
C ARG A 9 19.32 1.78 12.95
N PHE A 10 20.26 2.42 12.28
CA PHE A 10 20.01 3.71 11.62
C PHE A 10 20.12 3.64 10.10
N LEU A 11 20.74 2.59 9.55
CA LEU A 11 20.87 2.39 8.11
C LEU A 11 20.93 0.89 7.78
N MET A 12 20.17 0.50 6.77
CA MET A 12 20.28 -0.78 6.08
C MET A 12 20.63 -0.51 4.62
N THR A 13 21.55 -1.32 4.07
CA THR A 13 21.93 -1.25 2.66
C THR A 13 21.87 -2.64 2.04
N ASP A 14 21.77 -2.68 0.72
CA ASP A 14 22.14 -3.87 -0.04
C ASP A 14 23.68 -4.10 -0.01
N PRO A 15 24.19 -5.21 -0.58
CA PRO A 15 25.63 -5.50 -0.60
C PRO A 15 26.49 -4.48 -1.34
N GLU A 16 25.93 -3.73 -2.30
CA GLU A 16 26.62 -2.69 -3.06
C GLU A 16 26.62 -1.33 -2.33
N GLY A 17 25.90 -1.23 -1.21
CA GLY A 17 25.84 -0.04 -0.37
C GLY A 17 24.66 0.88 -0.69
N ASN A 18 23.72 0.45 -1.54
CA ASN A 18 22.51 1.23 -1.81
C ASN A 18 21.59 1.19 -0.58
N PRO A 19 21.08 2.33 -0.11
CA PRO A 19 20.30 2.39 1.12
C PRO A 19 18.89 1.80 0.92
N LEU A 20 18.51 0.82 1.74
CA LEU A 20 17.16 0.26 1.76
C LEU A 20 16.23 1.08 2.65
N HIS A 21 16.72 1.41 3.85
CA HIS A 21 16.03 2.26 4.81
C HIS A 21 16.98 2.93 5.78
N GLU A 22 16.55 4.06 6.30
CA GLU A 22 17.24 4.84 7.32
C GLU A 22 16.29 5.19 8.46
N ALA A 23 16.83 5.25 9.68
CA ALA A 23 16.06 5.52 10.88
C ALA A 23 16.82 6.45 11.82
N GLU A 24 16.15 7.51 12.26
CA GLU A 24 16.65 8.44 13.25
C GLU A 24 16.08 8.09 14.62
N TRP A 25 16.96 7.87 15.58
CA TRP A 25 16.61 7.57 16.96
C TRP A 25 17.14 8.66 17.87
N GLY A 26 16.35 9.05 18.87
CA GLY A 26 16.76 10.04 19.85
C GLY A 26 16.08 9.80 21.20
N ALA A 27 16.69 10.30 22.26
CA ALA A 27 16.07 10.28 23.58
C ALA A 27 14.77 11.08 23.57
N ASP A 28 13.74 10.55 24.22
CA ASP A 28 12.58 11.31 24.63
C ASP A 28 12.97 12.26 25.77
N GLU A 29 12.52 13.52 25.72
CA GLU A 29 12.90 14.52 26.71
C GLU A 29 12.30 14.23 28.09
N ALA A 30 11.11 13.61 28.13
CA ALA A 30 10.40 13.36 29.38
C ALA A 30 10.81 12.03 30.02
N THR A 31 10.99 10.98 29.22
CA THR A 31 11.29 9.63 29.74
C THR A 31 12.76 9.24 29.65
N HIS A 32 13.57 9.98 28.88
CA HIS A 32 14.94 9.61 28.49
C HIS A 32 15.06 8.28 27.74
N GLU A 33 13.93 7.64 27.37
CA GLU A 33 13.93 6.43 26.56
C GLU A 33 14.33 6.77 25.13
N ILE A 34 15.08 5.89 24.48
CA ILE A 34 15.43 6.04 23.07
C ILE A 34 14.21 5.71 22.22
N LYS A 35 13.70 6.70 21.49
CA LYS A 35 12.51 6.59 20.63
C LYS A 35 12.85 6.80 19.15
N LEU A 36 12.09 6.17 18.26
CA LEU A 36 12.15 6.49 16.83
C LEU A 36 11.60 7.90 16.62
N LYS A 37 12.38 8.77 15.97
CA LYS A 37 11.98 10.14 15.64
C LYS A 37 11.37 10.21 14.25
N GLN A 38 11.98 9.51 13.31
CA GLN A 38 11.52 9.35 11.94
C GLN A 38 12.29 8.22 11.26
N ALA A 39 11.71 7.64 10.21
CA ALA A 39 12.38 6.69 9.34
C ALA A 39 12.01 6.97 7.89
N ARG A 40 12.90 6.64 6.95
CA ARG A 40 12.60 6.67 5.52
C ARG A 40 12.98 5.35 4.86
N CYS A 41 12.14 4.88 3.95
CA CYS A 41 12.35 3.64 3.21
C CYS A 41 12.44 3.97 1.72
N GLN A 42 13.51 3.52 1.06
CA GLN A 42 13.65 3.69 -0.38
C GLN A 42 12.75 2.69 -1.08
N LEU A 43 12.04 3.11 -2.13
CA LEU A 43 11.20 2.27 -2.98
C LEU A 43 12.00 1.72 -4.16
N ASP A 44 11.44 0.74 -4.85
CA ASP A 44 12.09 0.09 -6.00
C ASP A 44 12.33 1.06 -7.17
N CYS A 45 11.53 2.13 -7.23
CA CYS A 45 11.67 3.24 -8.17
C CYS A 45 12.56 4.38 -7.63
N LYS A 46 13.37 4.12 -6.61
CA LYS A 46 14.26 5.08 -5.91
C LYS A 46 13.61 6.24 -5.16
N GLN A 47 12.30 6.42 -5.32
CA GLN A 47 11.53 7.35 -4.49
C GLN A 47 11.59 6.94 -3.02
N TRP A 48 11.32 7.88 -2.13
CA TRP A 48 11.36 7.65 -0.69
C TRP A 48 9.99 7.86 -0.07
N VAL A 49 9.66 6.99 0.89
CA VAL A 49 8.54 7.18 1.80
C VAL A 49 9.04 7.35 3.22
N GLY A 50 8.39 8.21 3.98
CA GLY A 50 8.74 8.58 5.34
C GLY A 50 7.70 8.14 6.34
N ILE A 51 8.15 7.69 7.51
CA ILE A 51 7.34 7.42 8.69
C ILE A 51 7.74 8.39 9.78
N LYS A 52 6.75 9.06 10.38
CA LYS A 52 6.94 9.93 11.54
C LYS A 52 6.07 9.45 12.70
N PRO A 53 6.67 8.85 13.74
CA PRO A 53 5.93 8.44 14.93
C PRO A 53 5.23 9.62 15.59
N ARG A 54 4.00 9.40 16.08
CA ARG A 54 3.19 10.39 16.79
C ARG A 54 3.04 11.73 16.04
N ALA A 55 3.01 11.69 14.71
CA ALA A 55 2.88 12.86 13.83
C ALA A 55 1.67 13.74 14.18
N LYS A 56 0.56 13.15 14.63
CA LYS A 56 -0.64 13.89 15.01
C LYS A 56 -1.21 13.44 16.34
N LYS A 57 -1.58 14.42 17.16
CA LYS A 57 -2.40 14.25 18.37
C LYS A 57 -3.86 14.55 18.04
N PHE A 58 -4.75 13.62 18.38
CA PHE A 58 -6.20 13.80 18.39
C PHE A 58 -6.66 13.92 19.84
N SER A 59 -7.56 14.85 20.11
CA SER A 59 -8.10 15.07 21.45
C SER A 59 -9.62 15.22 21.35
N THR A 60 -10.34 14.40 22.10
CA THR A 60 -11.80 14.44 22.17
C THR A 60 -12.21 14.53 23.63
N HIS A 61 -13.05 15.51 23.95
CA HIS A 61 -13.62 15.64 25.28
C HIS A 61 -14.82 14.71 25.44
N ILE A 62 -14.88 13.97 26.55
CA ILE A 62 -16.01 13.12 26.92
C ILE A 62 -16.56 13.53 28.30
N ASN A 63 -17.89 13.54 28.42
CA ASN A 63 -18.59 13.78 29.67
C ASN A 63 -19.57 12.62 29.93
N ILE A 64 -19.37 11.92 31.04
CA ILE A 64 -20.12 10.69 31.36
C ILE A 64 -21.23 10.92 32.39
N LYS A 65 -21.43 12.15 32.88
CA LYS A 65 -22.41 12.48 33.94
C LYS A 65 -23.87 12.14 33.58
N GLY A 66 -24.18 11.97 32.30
CA GLY A 66 -25.50 11.55 31.83
C GLY A 66 -25.74 10.04 31.86
N GLN A 67 -24.72 9.23 32.17
CA GLN A 67 -24.82 7.77 32.17
C GLN A 67 -25.28 7.25 33.56
N PRO A 68 -26.18 6.24 33.62
CA PRO A 68 -26.55 5.62 34.89
C PRO A 68 -25.34 5.07 35.64
N GLY A 69 -25.16 5.47 36.90
CA GLY A 69 -24.06 5.01 37.74
C GLY A 69 -22.67 5.54 37.36
N TRP A 70 -22.60 6.67 36.63
CA TRP A 70 -21.35 7.28 36.19
C TRP A 70 -20.38 7.57 37.34
N GLU A 71 -20.86 7.83 38.55
CA GLU A 71 -20.03 8.10 39.73
C GLU A 71 -19.14 6.91 40.11
N GLN A 72 -19.55 5.69 39.75
CA GLN A 72 -18.83 4.44 40.03
C GLN A 72 -18.17 3.86 38.78
N MET A 73 -18.27 4.54 37.65
CA MET A 73 -17.80 4.03 36.36
C MET A 73 -16.28 4.14 36.25
N THR A 74 -15.64 3.01 36.03
CA THR A 74 -14.21 2.89 35.79
C THR A 74 -13.87 3.16 34.31
N ILE A 75 -12.62 3.54 34.03
CA ILE A 75 -12.13 3.67 32.64
C ILE A 75 -12.31 2.35 31.88
N ASN A 76 -12.13 1.20 32.54
CA ASN A 76 -12.34 -0.09 31.90
C ASN A 76 -13.80 -0.30 31.48
N GLN A 77 -14.77 0.13 32.29
CA GLN A 77 -16.18 0.08 31.90
C GLN A 77 -16.48 1.03 30.73
N LEU A 78 -15.80 2.18 30.64
CA LEU A 78 -15.89 3.04 29.46
C LEU A 78 -15.38 2.34 28.20
N ARG A 79 -14.26 1.61 28.28
CA ARG A 79 -13.76 0.78 27.18
C ARG A 79 -14.72 -0.32 26.79
N GLN A 80 -15.33 -1.00 27.76
CA GLN A 80 -16.37 -2.02 27.50
C GLN A 80 -17.56 -1.41 26.76
N GLY A 81 -18.02 -0.23 27.18
CA GLY A 81 -19.09 0.50 26.49
C GLY A 81 -18.68 0.89 25.06
N ALA A 82 -17.46 1.38 24.86
CA ALA A 82 -16.93 1.70 23.54
C ALA A 82 -16.82 0.47 22.63
N ALA A 83 -16.33 -0.66 23.16
CA ALA A 83 -16.26 -1.93 22.43
C ALA A 83 -17.64 -2.39 21.96
N GLN A 84 -18.65 -2.29 22.82
CA GLN A 84 -20.05 -2.59 22.47
C GLN A 84 -20.60 -1.64 21.40
N ALA A 85 -20.35 -0.33 21.55
CA ALA A 85 -20.84 0.68 20.62
C ALA A 85 -20.19 0.58 19.23
N TRP A 86 -18.89 0.30 19.19
CA TRP A 86 -18.13 0.14 17.94
C TRP A 86 -18.20 -1.26 17.36
N GLN A 87 -18.81 -2.22 18.07
CA GLN A 87 -18.92 -3.63 17.68
C GLN A 87 -17.55 -4.24 17.37
N VAL A 88 -16.60 -4.06 18.29
CA VAL A 88 -15.23 -4.57 18.19
C VAL A 88 -14.84 -5.30 19.47
N PRO A 89 -13.85 -6.22 19.42
CA PRO A 89 -13.40 -6.90 20.62
C PRO A 89 -12.87 -5.93 21.69
N HIS A 90 -13.25 -6.16 22.95
CA HIS A 90 -12.80 -5.33 24.08
C HIS A 90 -11.27 -5.24 24.20
N SER A 91 -10.58 -6.34 23.90
CA SER A 91 -9.11 -6.41 23.90
C SER A 91 -8.46 -5.42 22.94
N GLU A 92 -9.10 -5.11 21.81
CA GLU A 92 -8.57 -4.13 20.86
C GLU A 92 -8.75 -2.70 21.40
N VAL A 93 -9.89 -2.41 22.04
CA VAL A 93 -10.10 -1.10 22.69
C VAL A 93 -9.10 -0.89 23.82
N GLU A 94 -8.87 -1.90 24.67
CA GLU A 94 -7.85 -1.85 25.72
C GLU A 94 -6.44 -1.63 25.16
N TYR A 95 -6.12 -2.24 24.02
CA TYR A 95 -4.83 -2.10 23.37
C TYR A 95 -4.55 -0.66 22.91
N PHE A 96 -5.51 -0.05 22.21
CA PHE A 96 -5.34 1.29 21.62
C PHE A 96 -5.65 2.45 22.58
N TYR A 97 -6.51 2.24 23.57
CA TYR A 97 -6.92 3.26 24.55
C TYR A 97 -6.40 2.88 25.93
N LYS A 98 -5.13 3.12 26.23
CA LYS A 98 -4.50 2.92 27.54
C LYS A 98 -4.97 3.96 28.57
N ASP A 99 -4.68 3.73 29.85
CA ASP A 99 -5.14 4.62 30.94
C ASP A 99 -4.59 6.05 30.76
N GLU A 100 -3.34 6.16 30.31
CA GLU A 100 -2.67 7.42 29.98
C GLU A 100 -3.36 8.25 28.89
N ASN A 101 -4.25 7.63 28.09
CA ASN A 101 -5.02 8.36 27.09
C ASN A 101 -6.17 9.17 27.72
N PHE A 102 -6.65 8.81 28.91
CA PHE A 102 -7.78 9.47 29.57
C PHE A 102 -7.26 10.47 30.62
N VAL A 103 -7.27 11.75 30.28
CA VAL A 103 -6.86 12.83 31.20
C VAL A 103 -8.09 13.42 31.86
N SER A 104 -8.29 13.19 33.16
CA SER A 104 -9.42 13.76 33.89
C SER A 104 -9.33 15.29 33.94
N THR A 105 -10.39 15.95 33.52
CA THR A 105 -10.52 17.42 33.55
C THR A 105 -11.45 17.89 34.66
N ALA A 106 -12.44 17.07 35.01
CA ALA A 106 -13.29 17.20 36.18
C ALA A 106 -13.85 15.81 36.57
N GLU A 107 -14.59 15.75 37.67
CA GLU A 107 -15.31 14.53 38.05
C GLU A 107 -16.25 14.11 36.91
N GLY A 108 -16.12 12.88 36.38
CA GLY A 108 -16.92 12.39 35.26
C GLY A 108 -16.61 13.01 33.89
N GLU A 109 -15.49 13.72 33.75
CA GLU A 109 -15.08 14.38 32.50
C GLU A 109 -13.62 14.07 32.16
N TYR A 110 -13.36 13.75 30.90
CA TYR A 110 -12.03 13.35 30.43
C TYR A 110 -11.72 13.93 29.06
N ASP A 111 -10.48 14.34 28.85
CA ASP A 111 -9.92 14.53 27.52
C ASP A 111 -9.24 13.22 27.09
N VAL A 112 -9.75 12.59 26.04
CA VAL A 112 -9.20 11.38 25.45
C VAL A 112 -8.18 11.77 24.39
N ASN A 113 -6.91 11.52 24.66
CA ASN A 113 -5.79 11.91 23.80
C ASN A 113 -5.20 10.70 23.10
N LEU A 114 -5.26 10.68 21.77
CA LEU A 114 -4.65 9.64 20.93
C LEU A 114 -3.56 10.22 20.04
N TYR A 115 -2.57 9.41 19.75
CA TYR A 115 -1.53 9.75 18.78
C TYR A 115 -1.66 8.84 17.56
N LYS A 116 -1.33 9.38 16.39
CA LYS A 116 -1.19 8.62 15.15
C LYS A 116 0.17 8.86 14.54
N ASP A 117 0.73 7.82 13.95
CA ASP A 117 1.94 7.92 13.16
C ASP A 117 1.58 8.45 11.77
N GLY A 118 2.47 9.21 11.14
CA GLY A 118 2.26 9.75 9.80
C GLY A 118 3.07 8.99 8.76
N LEU A 119 2.46 8.74 7.60
CA LEU A 119 3.10 8.23 6.40
C LEU A 119 3.18 9.36 5.36
N TYR A 120 4.36 9.51 4.75
CA TYR A 120 4.68 10.60 3.85
C TYR A 120 5.37 10.07 2.59
N VAL A 121 5.21 10.77 1.48
CA VAL A 121 6.15 10.68 0.36
C VAL A 121 7.20 11.77 0.53
N LEU A 122 8.44 11.47 0.17
CA LEU A 122 9.57 12.38 0.27
C LEU A 122 10.18 12.62 -1.13
N PRO A 123 9.63 13.56 -1.93
CA PRO A 123 10.08 13.80 -3.31
C PRO A 123 11.55 14.21 -3.40
N GLY A 124 12.02 15.04 -2.46
CA GLY A 124 13.44 15.39 -2.31
C GLY A 124 14.26 14.34 -1.55
N GLY A 125 13.69 13.17 -1.27
CA GLY A 125 14.28 12.10 -0.49
C GLY A 125 14.33 12.36 1.02
N THR A 126 14.10 13.59 1.50
CA THR A 126 14.21 13.99 2.90
C THR A 126 12.88 14.46 3.48
N PHE A 127 12.82 14.65 4.80
CA PHE A 127 11.68 15.24 5.50
C PHE A 127 11.63 16.78 5.44
N GLU A 128 12.39 17.43 4.55
CA GLU A 128 12.36 18.89 4.39
C GLU A 128 11.09 19.36 3.67
N THR A 129 10.63 18.61 2.67
CA THR A 129 9.40 18.88 1.91
C THR A 129 8.53 17.61 1.82
N PRO A 130 8.06 17.07 2.96
CA PRO A 130 7.29 15.84 2.96
C PRO A 130 5.86 16.10 2.46
N VAL A 131 5.33 15.15 1.70
CA VAL A 131 3.93 15.17 1.26
C VAL A 131 3.15 14.13 2.06
N PHE A 132 2.16 14.59 2.80
CA PHE A 132 1.34 13.74 3.65
C PHE A 132 0.52 12.75 2.79
N VAL A 133 0.48 11.51 3.25
CA VAL A 133 -0.30 10.45 2.60
C VAL A 133 -1.42 9.98 3.51
N SER A 134 -1.08 9.53 4.72
CA SER A 134 -2.09 9.03 5.65
C SER A 134 -1.57 8.97 7.09
N PHE A 135 -2.51 8.81 8.02
CA PHE A 135 -2.22 8.46 9.39
C PHE A 135 -2.36 6.95 9.62
N MET A 136 -1.41 6.38 10.36
CA MET A 136 -1.43 5.02 10.88
C MET A 136 -1.69 5.03 12.38
N PHE A 137 -2.09 3.90 12.95
CA PHE A 137 -2.10 3.76 14.41
C PHE A 137 -0.70 3.98 14.98
N CYS A 138 -0.61 4.45 16.22
CA CYS A 138 0.68 4.62 16.88
C CYS A 138 1.33 3.25 17.13
N VAL A 139 2.45 2.99 16.46
CA VAL A 139 3.24 1.76 16.64
C VAL A 139 4.26 1.98 17.76
N GLN A 140 4.52 0.94 18.55
CA GLN A 140 5.63 0.93 19.51
C GLN A 140 6.94 0.59 18.79
N TRP A 141 7.47 1.56 18.03
CA TRP A 141 8.65 1.34 17.17
C TRP A 141 9.88 0.83 17.91
N GLU A 142 10.01 1.12 19.22
CA GLU A 142 11.14 0.67 20.04
C GLU A 142 11.05 -0.81 20.45
N LYS A 143 9.83 -1.37 20.41
CA LYS A 143 9.48 -2.73 20.83
C LYS A 143 8.21 -3.16 20.10
N LEU A 144 8.39 -3.69 18.90
CA LEU A 144 7.29 -4.05 18.01
C LEU A 144 6.41 -5.15 18.62
N ASP A 145 5.10 -4.95 18.53
CA ASP A 145 4.06 -5.86 19.02
C ASP A 145 2.84 -5.96 18.08
N LEU A 146 2.83 -5.18 16.98
CA LEU A 146 1.76 -5.15 16.00
C LEU A 146 2.30 -5.04 14.57
N ILE A 147 1.49 -5.48 13.59
CA ILE A 147 1.70 -5.18 12.17
C ILE A 147 0.78 -4.01 11.76
N PRO A 148 1.32 -2.88 11.26
CA PRO A 148 0.51 -1.75 10.81
C PRO A 148 -0.25 -2.09 9.51
N VAL A 149 -1.43 -1.47 9.35
CA VAL A 149 -2.42 -1.80 8.30
C VAL A 149 -1.94 -1.54 6.87
N VAL A 150 -2.33 -2.43 5.96
CA VAL A 150 -1.84 -2.53 4.57
C VAL A 150 -2.66 -1.75 3.55
N GLU A 151 -3.96 -1.54 3.78
CA GLU A 151 -4.81 -0.84 2.79
C GLU A 151 -4.23 0.54 2.43
N LEU A 152 -3.58 1.20 3.39
CA LEU A 152 -2.84 2.43 3.16
C LEU A 152 -1.70 2.25 2.15
N PHE A 153 -0.90 1.18 2.25
CA PHE A 153 0.25 0.95 1.36
C PHE A 153 -0.15 0.61 -0.07
N GLN A 154 -1.32 0.01 -0.29
CA GLN A 154 -1.82 -0.27 -1.64
C GLN A 154 -2.35 0.97 -2.34
N SER A 155 -2.81 1.96 -1.57
CA SER A 155 -3.24 3.27 -2.06
C SER A 155 -2.11 4.31 -2.09
N THR A 156 -0.88 3.94 -1.71
CA THR A 156 0.33 4.79 -1.78
C THR A 156 1.18 4.51 -3.03
N LEU A 157 2.37 5.12 -3.11
CA LEU A 157 3.34 4.85 -4.17
C LEU A 157 3.63 3.35 -4.32
N PRO A 158 3.74 2.82 -5.56
CA PRO A 158 4.08 1.43 -5.80
C PRO A 158 5.36 1.01 -5.07
N GLY A 159 5.29 -0.13 -4.37
CA GLY A 159 6.44 -0.68 -3.61
C GLY A 159 6.50 -0.26 -2.13
N SER A 160 5.70 0.71 -1.69
CA SER A 160 5.72 1.19 -0.30
C SER A 160 5.51 0.09 0.74
N GLY A 161 4.54 -0.81 0.50
CA GLY A 161 4.29 -1.94 1.41
C GLY A 161 5.53 -2.81 1.58
N GLY A 162 6.16 -3.25 0.49
CA GLY A 162 7.35 -4.10 0.54
C GLY A 162 8.51 -3.42 1.27
N ALA A 163 8.78 -2.15 0.98
CA ALA A 163 9.86 -1.39 1.62
C ALA A 163 9.63 -1.19 3.13
N VAL A 164 8.39 -0.87 3.53
CA VAL A 164 8.05 -0.68 4.95
C VAL A 164 8.05 -2.00 5.71
N PHE A 165 7.60 -3.10 5.10
CA PHE A 165 7.68 -4.42 5.73
C PHE A 165 9.10 -4.95 5.85
N GLU A 166 9.98 -4.65 4.90
CA GLU A 166 11.42 -4.90 5.03
C GLU A 166 12.02 -4.15 6.24
N PHE A 167 11.58 -2.91 6.48
CA PHE A 167 11.98 -2.14 7.65
C PHE A 167 11.44 -2.75 8.96
N ILE A 168 10.14 -3.07 9.03
CA ILE A 168 9.50 -3.67 10.22
C ILE A 168 10.13 -5.02 10.56
N TRP A 169 10.35 -5.88 9.55
CA TRP A 169 11.03 -7.16 9.72
C TRP A 169 12.42 -6.96 10.32
N GLY A 170 13.19 -6.01 9.77
CA GLY A 170 14.52 -5.69 10.24
C GLY A 170 14.55 -5.17 11.68
N LEU A 171 13.61 -4.30 12.04
CA LEU A 171 13.45 -3.81 13.41
C LEU A 171 13.10 -4.94 14.38
N PHE A 172 12.20 -5.84 13.99
CA PHE A 172 11.80 -6.96 14.84
C PHE A 172 13.01 -7.84 15.15
N GLU A 173 13.75 -8.24 14.12
CA GLU A 173 14.98 -9.03 14.28
C GLU A 173 15.99 -8.34 15.18
N ASP A 174 16.20 -7.04 15.00
CA ASP A 174 17.16 -6.30 15.83
C ASP A 174 16.77 -6.29 17.30
N GLN A 175 15.47 -6.16 17.57
CA GLN A 175 14.89 -6.07 18.91
C GLN A 175 14.78 -7.45 19.58
N SER A 176 14.64 -8.53 18.81
CA SER A 176 14.54 -9.90 19.31
C SER A 176 15.90 -10.52 19.68
N ARG A 177 17.02 -9.90 19.25
CA ARG A 177 18.39 -10.41 19.48
C ARG A 177 18.74 -10.69 20.94
N GLU A 178 18.43 -9.75 21.83
CA GLU A 178 18.78 -9.85 23.25
C GLU A 178 17.60 -10.33 24.09
N THR A 179 16.40 -9.81 23.80
CA THR A 179 15.17 -10.17 24.49
C THR A 179 14.16 -10.65 23.46
N PRO A 180 13.76 -11.94 23.49
CA PRO A 180 12.77 -12.45 22.57
C PRO A 180 11.49 -11.62 22.62
N LEU A 181 11.06 -11.13 21.45
CA LEU A 181 9.77 -10.48 21.29
C LEU A 181 8.67 -11.53 21.13
N GLY A 182 7.47 -11.19 21.57
CA GLY A 182 6.27 -11.94 21.21
C GLY A 182 5.97 -11.80 19.71
N PRO A 183 5.09 -12.66 19.17
CA PRO A 183 4.65 -12.53 17.79
C PRO A 183 3.90 -11.21 17.57
N LEU A 184 3.97 -10.69 16.36
CA LEU A 184 3.17 -9.54 15.95
C LEU A 184 1.73 -9.98 15.69
N ARG A 185 0.79 -9.05 15.80
CA ARG A 185 -0.64 -9.27 15.51
C ARG A 185 -1.20 -8.18 14.62
N TYR A 186 -2.19 -8.55 13.81
CA TYR A 186 -2.94 -7.60 12.99
C TYR A 186 -4.11 -7.01 13.79
N ARG A 187 -3.99 -5.73 14.16
CA ARG A 187 -4.91 -5.04 15.09
C ARG A 187 -5.49 -3.78 14.45
N GLY A 188 -6.70 -3.38 14.85
CA GLY A 188 -7.39 -2.21 14.32
C GLY A 188 -8.73 -1.94 15.01
N LEU A 189 -9.28 -0.74 14.81
CA LEU A 189 -10.57 -0.29 15.35
C LEU A 189 -11.39 0.46 14.27
N PRO A 190 -12.20 -0.24 13.46
CA PRO A 190 -12.20 -1.70 13.27
C PRO A 190 -11.00 -2.17 12.43
N THR A 191 -10.81 -3.48 12.31
CA THR A 191 -9.85 -4.08 11.39
C THR A 191 -10.45 -4.17 9.99
N TYR A 192 -9.61 -4.01 8.97
CA TYR A 192 -9.99 -4.19 7.57
C TYR A 192 -9.05 -5.22 6.94
N PRO A 193 -9.29 -6.53 7.16
CA PRO A 193 -8.46 -7.55 6.57
C PRO A 193 -8.75 -7.70 5.08
N SER A 194 -7.69 -7.88 4.28
CA SER A 194 -7.80 -8.18 2.86
C SER A 194 -6.88 -9.33 2.48
N LYS A 195 -7.21 -10.03 1.39
CA LYS A 195 -6.36 -11.10 0.87
C LYS A 195 -4.96 -10.59 0.53
N GLU A 196 -4.89 -9.38 0.03
CA GLU A 196 -3.65 -8.70 -0.31
C GLU A 196 -2.82 -8.37 0.93
N ALA A 197 -3.46 -7.92 2.02
CA ALA A 197 -2.81 -7.74 3.31
C ALA A 197 -2.22 -9.06 3.83
N PHE A 198 -3.00 -10.14 3.79
CA PHE A 198 -2.52 -11.47 4.18
C PHE A 198 -1.32 -11.92 3.33
N ASN A 199 -1.37 -11.70 2.01
CA ASN A 199 -0.30 -12.10 1.10
C ASN A 199 0.99 -11.33 1.36
N ILE A 200 0.92 -10.00 1.57
CA ILE A 200 2.13 -9.22 1.86
C ILE A 200 2.70 -9.56 3.23
N PHE A 201 1.85 -9.78 4.24
CA PHE A 201 2.31 -10.25 5.55
C PHE A 201 3.01 -11.60 5.42
N SER A 202 2.41 -12.54 4.71
CA SER A 202 2.95 -13.89 4.51
C SER A 202 4.25 -13.93 3.71
N ALA A 203 4.55 -12.87 2.96
CA ALA A 203 5.82 -12.72 2.27
C ALA A 203 6.98 -12.47 3.27
N PHE A 204 6.75 -11.69 4.33
CA PHE A 204 7.78 -11.31 5.31
C PHE A 204 7.68 -12.09 6.64
N PHE A 205 6.50 -12.60 6.97
CA PHE A 205 6.18 -13.22 8.25
C PHE A 205 5.48 -14.57 8.04
N THR A 206 5.66 -15.48 8.98
CA THR A 206 4.99 -16.79 9.02
C THR A 206 3.71 -16.64 9.84
N PRO A 207 2.52 -16.82 9.25
CA PRO A 207 1.28 -16.80 10.01
C PRO A 207 1.12 -18.07 10.83
N LYS A 208 0.60 -17.92 12.05
CA LYS A 208 0.14 -19.01 12.91
C LYS A 208 -1.20 -18.62 13.51
N GLY A 209 -2.20 -19.47 13.37
CA GLY A 209 -3.54 -19.24 13.91
C GLY A 209 -4.01 -20.38 14.82
N PRO A 210 -5.29 -20.35 15.19
CA PRO A 210 -5.95 -21.43 15.91
C PRO A 210 -5.77 -22.79 15.23
N GLN A 211 -5.60 -23.85 16.02
CA GLN A 211 -5.30 -25.17 15.50
C GLN A 211 -6.49 -25.77 14.73
N GLY A 212 -6.24 -26.18 13.48
CA GLY A 212 -7.24 -26.86 12.64
C GLY A 212 -8.17 -25.92 11.88
N GLU A 213 -7.96 -24.61 11.95
CA GLU A 213 -8.74 -23.61 11.21
C GLU A 213 -7.99 -23.12 9.96
N ASP A 214 -8.73 -22.65 8.96
CA ASP A 214 -8.15 -22.00 7.79
C ASP A 214 -7.68 -20.58 8.15
N LEU A 215 -6.38 -20.32 7.95
CA LEU A 215 -5.76 -19.07 8.38
C LEU A 215 -6.29 -17.86 7.60
N MET A 216 -6.66 -18.03 6.32
CA MET A 216 -7.22 -16.95 5.51
C MET A 216 -8.64 -16.64 5.99
N GLU A 217 -9.48 -17.65 6.25
CA GLU A 217 -10.82 -17.43 6.78
C GLU A 217 -10.80 -16.72 8.15
N VAL A 218 -9.90 -17.14 9.05
CA VAL A 218 -9.73 -16.47 10.36
C VAL A 218 -9.22 -15.04 10.17
N PHE A 219 -8.26 -14.81 9.27
CA PHE A 219 -7.73 -13.48 9.01
C PHE A 219 -8.77 -12.54 8.40
N MET A 220 -9.57 -13.01 7.45
CA MET A 220 -10.62 -12.22 6.78
C MET A 220 -11.81 -11.90 7.70
N ASN A 221 -11.93 -12.58 8.83
CA ASN A 221 -12.92 -12.25 9.85
C ASN A 221 -12.42 -11.07 10.71
N THR A 222 -13.09 -9.92 10.61
CA THR A 222 -12.77 -8.68 11.33
C THR A 222 -12.66 -8.87 12.85
N ASP A 223 -13.50 -9.71 13.43
CA ASP A 223 -13.51 -9.96 14.88
C ASP A 223 -12.37 -10.86 15.33
N ARG A 224 -11.77 -11.61 14.40
CA ARG A 224 -10.79 -12.67 14.69
C ARG A 224 -9.43 -12.47 14.04
N SER A 225 -9.27 -11.46 13.19
CA SER A 225 -8.03 -11.22 12.45
C SER A 225 -6.79 -11.07 13.34
N HIS A 226 -7.01 -10.57 14.56
CA HIS A 226 -5.99 -10.40 15.59
C HIS A 226 -5.55 -11.71 16.27
N GLU A 227 -6.27 -12.82 16.06
CA GLU A 227 -5.90 -14.16 16.53
C GLU A 227 -4.73 -14.74 15.73
N ILE A 228 -4.46 -14.22 14.53
CA ILE A 228 -3.30 -14.63 13.74
C ILE A 228 -2.03 -13.97 14.30
N GLU A 229 -1.10 -14.83 14.70
CA GLU A 229 0.23 -14.49 15.16
C GLU A 229 1.20 -14.51 13.97
N TRP A 230 2.07 -13.50 13.90
CA TRP A 230 3.02 -13.32 12.81
C TRP A 230 4.44 -13.28 13.37
N THR A 231 5.28 -14.21 12.94
CA THR A 231 6.71 -14.25 13.30
C THR A 231 7.58 -14.01 12.06
N PRO A 232 8.73 -13.33 12.18
CA PRO A 232 9.60 -13.09 11.03
C PRO A 232 9.92 -14.38 10.28
N ARG A 233 9.86 -14.35 8.95
CA ARG A 233 10.43 -15.42 8.11
C ARG A 233 11.95 -15.31 8.11
N PRO A 234 12.69 -16.43 8.05
CA PRO A 234 14.14 -16.38 7.92
C PRO A 234 14.60 -15.84 6.55
N ASP A 235 13.74 -15.94 5.55
CA ASP A 235 13.96 -15.64 4.14
C ASP A 235 12.94 -14.60 3.62
N PRO A 236 12.90 -13.37 4.16
CA PRO A 236 12.02 -12.34 3.61
C PRO A 236 12.49 -11.94 2.19
N PRO A 237 11.62 -11.29 1.38
CA PRO A 237 12.03 -10.69 0.13
C PRO A 237 13.06 -9.59 0.37
N TRP A 238 14.22 -9.72 -0.29
CA TRP A 238 15.31 -8.76 -0.23
C TRP A 238 15.41 -7.97 -1.52
N ARG A 239 15.68 -6.67 -1.38
CA ARG A 239 15.87 -5.79 -2.53
C ARG A 239 17.34 -5.52 -2.81
N TYR A 240 17.65 -5.48 -4.10
CA TYR A 240 18.97 -5.17 -4.64
C TYR A 240 18.80 -4.06 -5.67
N PHE A 241 19.70 -3.09 -5.67
CA PHE A 241 19.69 -2.00 -6.62
C PHE A 241 20.90 -2.13 -7.55
N SER A 242 20.70 -1.85 -8.84
CA SER A 242 21.76 -1.78 -9.82
C SER A 242 21.73 -0.42 -10.50
N GLU A 243 22.70 0.42 -10.17
CA GLU A 243 22.89 1.70 -10.85
C GLU A 243 23.26 1.51 -12.31
N VAL A 244 24.16 0.56 -12.58
CA VAL A 244 24.66 0.24 -13.93
C VAL A 244 23.53 -0.20 -14.85
N GLN A 245 22.56 -0.95 -14.34
CA GLN A 245 21.42 -1.44 -15.12
C GLN A 245 20.14 -0.62 -14.91
N SER A 246 20.21 0.45 -14.10
CA SER A 246 19.07 1.33 -13.77
C SER A 246 17.80 0.58 -13.33
N MET A 247 17.96 -0.37 -12.40
CA MET A 247 16.87 -1.24 -11.95
C MET A 247 17.00 -1.71 -10.51
N SER A 248 15.88 -2.10 -9.93
CA SER A 248 15.79 -2.79 -8.63
C SER A 248 15.25 -4.21 -8.82
N LEU A 249 15.79 -5.15 -8.06
CA LEU A 249 15.38 -6.56 -8.03
C LEU A 249 14.84 -6.90 -6.65
N THR A 250 13.78 -7.71 -6.57
CA THR A 250 13.30 -8.33 -5.33
C THR A 250 13.50 -9.83 -5.41
N VAL A 251 14.32 -10.39 -4.52
CA VAL A 251 14.68 -11.81 -4.50
C VAL A 251 14.28 -12.43 -3.16
N GLN A 252 13.66 -13.60 -3.20
CA GLN A 252 13.28 -14.35 -2.01
C GLN A 252 13.71 -15.81 -2.18
N ASP A 253 14.50 -16.34 -1.25
CA ASP A 253 14.96 -17.75 -1.29
C ASP A 253 15.53 -18.16 -2.67
N GLY A 254 16.43 -17.34 -3.20
CA GLY A 254 17.06 -17.55 -4.50
C GLY A 254 16.17 -17.27 -5.72
N PHE A 255 14.88 -17.03 -5.52
CA PHE A 255 13.90 -16.75 -6.57
C PHE A 255 13.77 -15.24 -6.81
N LEU A 256 14.07 -14.80 -8.03
CA LEU A 256 13.81 -13.43 -8.47
C LEU A 256 12.30 -13.25 -8.67
N TYR A 257 11.64 -12.58 -7.73
CA TYR A 257 10.18 -12.39 -7.71
C TYR A 257 9.75 -11.25 -8.63
N LYS A 258 10.46 -10.12 -8.56
CA LYS A 258 10.08 -8.85 -9.19
C LYS A 258 11.30 -8.06 -9.63
N LEU A 259 11.17 -7.34 -10.75
CA LEU A 259 12.19 -6.44 -11.28
C LEU A 259 11.52 -5.14 -11.72
N THR A 260 12.04 -4.02 -11.25
CA THR A 260 11.53 -2.67 -11.52
C THR A 260 12.62 -1.87 -12.21
N VAL A 261 12.34 -1.29 -13.37
CA VAL A 261 13.23 -0.36 -14.06
C VAL A 261 12.94 1.06 -13.57
N TYR A 262 13.96 1.88 -13.29
CA TYR A 262 13.78 3.18 -12.62
C TYR A 262 12.94 4.17 -13.45
N ASP A 263 13.27 4.33 -14.73
CA ASP A 263 12.63 5.30 -15.64
C ASP A 263 11.63 4.64 -16.58
N ASP A 264 10.93 3.63 -16.08
CA ASP A 264 9.92 2.91 -16.86
C ASP A 264 8.69 3.78 -17.12
N PRO A 265 8.35 4.10 -18.39
CA PRO A 265 7.20 4.94 -18.71
C PRO A 265 5.86 4.29 -18.32
N LEU A 266 5.84 2.98 -18.04
CA LEU A 266 4.64 2.25 -17.62
C LEU A 266 4.48 2.16 -16.11
N GLY A 267 5.54 2.39 -15.33
CA GLY A 267 5.50 2.33 -13.86
C GLY A 267 5.08 0.98 -13.27
N ILE A 268 5.12 -0.11 -14.06
CA ILE A 268 4.74 -1.47 -13.65
C ILE A 268 5.98 -2.36 -13.64
N PRO A 269 6.22 -3.15 -12.59
CA PRO A 269 7.35 -4.08 -12.57
C PRO A 269 7.13 -5.31 -13.45
N TYR A 270 8.22 -5.93 -13.87
CA TYR A 270 8.21 -7.29 -14.42
C TYR A 270 8.06 -8.30 -13.28
N ILE A 271 7.21 -9.31 -13.49
CA ILE A 271 6.98 -10.38 -12.52
C ILE A 271 7.47 -11.71 -13.09
N ASN A 272 8.16 -12.49 -12.26
CA ASN A 272 8.55 -13.84 -12.62
C ASN A 272 7.37 -14.80 -12.40
N THR A 273 6.96 -15.47 -13.46
CA THR A 273 5.77 -16.33 -13.48
C THR A 273 6.06 -17.80 -13.17
N ALA A 274 7.31 -18.17 -12.88
CA ALA A 274 7.69 -19.58 -12.72
C ALA A 274 7.08 -20.26 -11.48
N ARG A 275 6.87 -19.52 -10.38
CA ARG A 275 6.23 -20.01 -9.14
C ARG A 275 4.75 -19.60 -9.05
N GLY A 276 4.12 -19.34 -10.19
CA GLY A 276 2.81 -18.71 -10.26
C GLY A 276 2.90 -17.19 -10.21
N GLY A 277 1.75 -16.53 -10.38
CA GLY A 277 1.68 -15.09 -10.64
C GLY A 277 1.42 -14.82 -12.12
N TYR A 278 0.77 -13.69 -12.40
CA TYR A 278 0.42 -13.28 -13.75
C TYR A 278 1.14 -11.98 -14.09
N GLY A 279 1.95 -12.01 -15.14
CA GLY A 279 2.52 -10.81 -15.73
C GLY A 279 1.40 -9.83 -16.10
N SER A 280 1.38 -8.67 -15.45
CA SER A 280 0.40 -7.64 -15.76
C SER A 280 0.71 -7.05 -17.11
N CYS A 281 -0.31 -6.70 -17.89
CA CYS A 281 -0.12 -5.92 -19.11
C CYS A 281 0.84 -6.53 -20.14
N GLN A 282 0.95 -7.88 -20.20
CA GLN A 282 1.90 -8.63 -21.05
C GLN A 282 3.37 -8.53 -20.63
N ARG A 283 3.64 -7.97 -19.45
CA ARG A 283 4.98 -7.83 -18.89
C ARG A 283 5.30 -8.96 -17.94
N TYR A 284 6.34 -9.72 -18.24
CA TYR A 284 6.83 -10.78 -17.38
C TYR A 284 8.34 -10.97 -17.58
N MET A 285 8.98 -11.72 -16.71
CA MET A 285 10.38 -12.08 -16.88
C MET A 285 10.61 -13.58 -16.77
N SER A 286 11.74 -14.00 -17.32
CA SER A 286 12.30 -15.34 -17.17
C SER A 286 13.76 -15.27 -16.76
N VAL A 287 14.19 -16.21 -15.92
CA VAL A 287 15.58 -16.33 -15.47
C VAL A 287 16.17 -17.61 -16.05
N THR A 288 17.27 -17.50 -16.77
CA THR A 288 18.00 -18.63 -17.36
C THR A 288 19.47 -18.56 -16.99
N ASP A 289 20.26 -19.56 -17.41
CA ASP A 289 21.71 -19.54 -17.20
C ASP A 289 22.42 -18.40 -17.95
N SER A 290 21.80 -17.88 -19.02
CA SER A 290 22.35 -16.76 -19.78
C SER A 290 22.03 -15.39 -19.19
N GLY A 291 21.11 -15.30 -18.24
CA GLY A 291 20.71 -14.03 -17.63
C GLY A 291 19.22 -13.92 -17.32
N ILE A 292 18.76 -12.68 -17.15
CA ILE A 292 17.34 -12.34 -17.00
C ILE A 292 16.84 -11.85 -18.35
N THR A 293 15.73 -12.40 -18.82
CA THR A 293 15.02 -11.90 -20.01
C THR A 293 13.74 -11.23 -19.57
N LEU A 294 13.60 -9.94 -19.88
CA LEU A 294 12.38 -9.17 -19.72
C LEU A 294 11.56 -9.27 -21.01
N HIS A 295 10.26 -9.51 -20.87
CA HIS A 295 9.31 -9.60 -21.98
C HIS A 295 8.26 -8.51 -21.81
N ASP A 296 8.08 -7.67 -22.83
CA ASP A 296 7.06 -6.63 -22.89
C ASP A 296 6.32 -6.73 -24.23
N GLY A 297 5.23 -7.51 -24.24
CA GLY A 297 4.58 -7.88 -25.49
C GLY A 297 5.54 -8.69 -26.38
N ASP A 298 5.83 -8.18 -27.57
CA ASP A 298 6.77 -8.80 -28.51
C ASP A 298 8.23 -8.35 -28.29
N GLU A 299 8.47 -7.35 -27.44
CA GLU A 299 9.80 -6.85 -27.14
C GLU A 299 10.49 -7.70 -26.07
N GLN A 300 11.79 -7.91 -26.25
CA GLN A 300 12.61 -8.65 -25.30
C GLN A 300 13.91 -7.92 -25.00
N GLN A 301 14.29 -7.92 -23.72
CA GLN A 301 15.56 -7.37 -23.26
C GLN A 301 16.28 -8.41 -22.40
N ASN A 302 17.56 -8.66 -22.69
CA ASN A 302 18.40 -9.55 -21.90
C ASN A 302 19.34 -8.76 -20.99
N LEU A 303 19.42 -9.17 -19.74
CA LEU A 303 20.20 -8.52 -18.69
C LEU A 303 21.12 -9.54 -18.02
N PRO A 304 22.39 -9.21 -17.74
CA PRO A 304 23.29 -10.11 -17.05
C PRO A 304 22.94 -10.17 -15.55
N ILE A 305 23.12 -11.35 -14.95
CA ILE A 305 22.91 -11.60 -13.52
C ILE A 305 24.21 -11.36 -12.75
N SER A 306 24.16 -10.57 -11.68
CA SER A 306 25.24 -10.48 -10.70
C SER A 306 25.16 -11.61 -9.66
N GLU A 307 26.30 -12.18 -9.30
CA GLU A 307 26.39 -13.17 -8.20
C GLU A 307 25.92 -12.59 -6.86
N GLN A 308 26.05 -11.27 -6.67
CA GLN A 308 25.68 -10.60 -5.42
C GLN A 308 24.16 -10.55 -5.17
N TRP A 309 23.34 -10.69 -6.21
CA TRP A 309 21.89 -10.65 -6.11
C TRP A 309 21.29 -11.97 -5.60
N GLN A 310 22.11 -13.00 -5.44
CA GLN A 310 21.69 -14.31 -4.92
C GLN A 310 20.56 -14.96 -5.73
N VAL A 311 20.42 -14.63 -7.02
CA VAL A 311 19.40 -15.24 -7.89
C VAL A 311 19.90 -16.61 -8.33
N THR A 312 19.39 -17.67 -7.72
CA THR A 312 19.82 -19.07 -7.97
C THR A 312 18.74 -19.94 -8.60
N ASP A 313 17.46 -19.60 -8.44
CA ASP A 313 16.36 -20.33 -9.06
C ASP A 313 16.34 -20.09 -10.58
N ARG A 314 16.18 -21.16 -11.36
CA ARG A 314 16.09 -21.17 -12.84
C ARG A 314 14.82 -21.86 -13.34
N SER A 315 13.82 -21.95 -12.48
CA SER A 315 12.53 -22.53 -12.81
C SER A 315 11.94 -21.83 -14.04
N PRO A 316 11.41 -22.59 -15.01
CA PRO A 316 10.93 -22.02 -16.25
C PRO A 316 9.72 -21.12 -15.99
N ALA A 317 9.81 -19.87 -16.44
CA ALA A 317 8.68 -18.96 -16.43
C ALA A 317 7.57 -19.47 -17.38
N GLN A 318 6.32 -19.29 -16.97
CA GLN A 318 5.18 -19.56 -17.81
C GLN A 318 4.80 -18.28 -18.56
N ALA A 319 4.81 -18.32 -19.89
CA ALA A 319 4.30 -17.21 -20.66
C ALA A 319 2.83 -16.96 -20.29
N PRO A 320 2.42 -15.70 -20.05
CA PRO A 320 1.03 -15.40 -19.78
C PRO A 320 0.16 -15.89 -20.97
N PRO A 321 -1.08 -16.34 -20.71
CA PRO A 321 -1.98 -16.77 -21.77
C PRO A 321 -2.11 -15.68 -22.84
N ALA A 322 -2.13 -16.08 -24.11
CA ALA A 322 -2.38 -15.17 -25.22
C ALA A 322 -3.68 -14.40 -24.98
N ALA A 323 -3.59 -13.08 -24.95
CA ALA A 323 -4.74 -12.19 -24.83
C ALA A 323 -5.04 -11.59 -26.20
N PRO A 324 -6.32 -11.42 -26.58
CA PRO A 324 -6.68 -10.82 -27.87
C PRO A 324 -6.18 -9.38 -28.00
N PHE A 325 -5.94 -8.69 -26.88
CA PHE A 325 -5.40 -7.34 -26.84
C PHE A 325 -4.62 -7.05 -25.54
N GLY A 326 -3.73 -6.06 -25.61
CA GLY A 326 -3.03 -5.44 -24.48
C GLY A 326 -3.73 -4.18 -23.98
N TRP A 327 -3.19 -3.56 -22.92
CA TRP A 327 -3.75 -2.32 -22.37
C TRP A 327 -3.65 -1.13 -23.35
N GLN A 328 -2.72 -1.18 -24.31
CA GLN A 328 -2.57 -0.18 -25.37
C GLN A 328 -3.81 -0.11 -26.28
N HIS A 329 -4.61 -1.18 -26.33
CA HIS A 329 -5.86 -1.23 -27.11
C HIS A 329 -6.86 -0.16 -26.69
N PHE A 330 -6.88 0.21 -25.40
CA PHE A 330 -7.73 1.29 -24.90
C PHE A 330 -7.47 2.65 -25.59
N PHE A 331 -6.29 2.80 -26.20
CA PHE A 331 -5.84 4.00 -26.92
C PHE A 331 -5.71 3.79 -28.44
N GLY A 332 -6.35 2.76 -29.01
CA GLY A 332 -6.22 2.44 -30.44
C GLY A 332 -4.78 2.11 -30.85
N GLY A 333 -4.01 1.50 -29.93
CA GLY A 333 -2.61 1.13 -30.13
C GLY A 333 -1.59 2.27 -29.98
N ASN A 334 -2.03 3.50 -29.71
CA ASN A 334 -1.17 4.67 -29.57
C ASN A 334 -1.36 5.31 -28.18
N PRO A 335 -0.80 4.70 -27.11
CA PRO A 335 -0.90 5.26 -25.77
C PRO A 335 -0.23 6.65 -25.70
N PRO A 336 -0.72 7.54 -24.83
CA PRO A 336 -0.10 8.85 -24.66
C PRO A 336 1.29 8.72 -24.02
N GLU A 337 2.17 9.66 -24.35
CA GLU A 337 3.46 9.81 -23.67
C GLU A 337 3.24 10.22 -22.21
N THR A 338 3.95 9.54 -21.30
CA THR A 338 3.88 9.73 -19.85
C THR A 338 5.24 10.12 -19.31
N ASP A 339 5.24 10.88 -18.21
CA ASP A 339 6.43 11.11 -17.41
C ASP A 339 6.66 9.91 -16.45
N PRO A 340 7.80 9.20 -16.53
CA PRO A 340 8.10 8.03 -15.68
C PRO A 340 8.12 8.33 -14.18
N VAL A 341 8.41 9.57 -13.79
CA VAL A 341 8.29 9.99 -12.39
C VAL A 341 6.81 10.18 -12.08
N LYS A 342 6.11 11.02 -12.85
CA LYS A 342 4.71 11.37 -12.54
C LYS A 342 3.78 10.16 -12.52
N ILE A 343 4.01 9.14 -13.36
CA ILE A 343 3.19 7.93 -13.35
C ILE A 343 3.25 7.18 -12.01
N LEU A 344 4.36 7.23 -11.29
CA LEU A 344 4.47 6.64 -9.95
C LEU A 344 3.60 7.37 -8.93
N PHE A 345 3.42 8.69 -9.10
CA PHE A 345 2.64 9.60 -8.26
C PHE A 345 1.16 9.69 -8.66
N THR A 346 0.66 8.77 -9.48
CA THR A 346 -0.77 8.67 -9.82
C THR A 346 -1.58 8.01 -8.70
N VAL A 347 -1.48 8.57 -7.50
CA VAL A 347 -2.21 8.16 -6.29
C VAL A 347 -2.79 9.40 -5.60
N PRO A 348 -3.83 9.24 -4.77
CA PRO A 348 -4.35 10.35 -3.98
C PRO A 348 -3.30 10.87 -2.98
N PHE A 349 -3.19 12.20 -2.89
CA PHE A 349 -2.39 12.88 -1.87
C PHE A 349 -3.28 13.85 -1.10
N TYR A 350 -3.05 13.97 0.20
CA TYR A 350 -3.84 14.85 1.05
C TYR A 350 -2.94 15.93 1.62
N PRO A 351 -3.32 17.22 1.53
CA PRO A 351 -2.57 18.27 2.17
C PRO A 351 -2.60 18.10 3.69
N GLU A 352 -1.52 18.51 4.36
CA GLU A 352 -1.52 18.63 5.81
C GLU A 352 -2.23 19.92 6.24
N GLY A 353 -3.05 19.82 7.29
CA GLY A 353 -3.73 20.99 7.88
C GLY A 353 -5.02 21.37 7.15
N GLU A 354 -5.20 22.68 6.91
CA GLU A 354 -6.46 23.26 6.39
C GLU A 354 -6.40 23.56 4.88
N ALA A 355 -5.34 23.16 4.18
CA ALA A 355 -5.22 23.40 2.76
C ALA A 355 -6.26 22.58 1.96
N PRO A 356 -6.76 23.10 0.82
CA PRO A 356 -7.75 22.39 0.01
C PRO A 356 -7.18 21.09 -0.57
N ILE A 357 -7.95 20.00 -0.47
CA ILE A 357 -7.63 18.74 -1.14
C ILE A 357 -7.74 18.95 -2.65
N ASP A 358 -6.78 18.41 -3.41
CA ASP A 358 -6.82 18.50 -4.87
C ASP A 358 -7.96 17.68 -5.49
N GLU A 359 -8.40 18.09 -6.67
CA GLU A 359 -9.56 17.48 -7.34
C GLU A 359 -9.34 15.97 -7.59
N ALA A 360 -8.16 15.58 -8.06
CA ALA A 360 -7.83 14.19 -8.37
C ALA A 360 -7.90 13.27 -7.15
N SER A 361 -7.53 13.79 -5.97
CA SER A 361 -7.55 13.05 -4.70
C SER A 361 -8.95 12.99 -4.08
N LEU A 362 -9.85 13.91 -4.45
CA LEU A 362 -11.26 13.87 -4.06
C LEU A 362 -12.11 12.92 -4.92
N MET A 363 -11.74 12.68 -6.17
CA MET A 363 -12.51 11.87 -7.12
C MET A 363 -12.91 10.48 -6.61
N PRO A 364 -12.06 9.70 -5.91
CA PRO A 364 -12.49 8.43 -5.29
C PRO A 364 -13.66 8.59 -4.33
N MET A 365 -13.60 9.57 -3.43
CA MET A 365 -14.67 9.83 -2.46
C MET A 365 -15.97 10.27 -3.17
N VAL A 366 -15.85 11.06 -4.25
CA VAL A 366 -17.00 11.47 -5.05
C VAL A 366 -17.64 10.27 -5.74
N LEU A 367 -16.84 9.35 -6.29
CA LEU A 367 -17.34 8.14 -6.94
C LEU A 367 -18.04 7.21 -5.94
N ASP A 368 -17.44 6.98 -4.77
CA ASP A 368 -18.04 6.17 -3.71
C ASP A 368 -19.40 6.73 -3.28
N GLN A 369 -19.49 8.05 -3.11
CA GLN A 369 -20.75 8.71 -2.75
C GLN A 369 -21.80 8.58 -3.86
N ILE A 370 -21.41 8.63 -5.14
CA ILE A 370 -22.32 8.38 -6.26
C ILE A 370 -22.86 6.95 -6.20
N PHE A 371 -22.00 5.95 -5.98
CA PHE A 371 -22.41 4.55 -5.85
C PHE A 371 -23.32 4.33 -4.65
N GLU A 372 -23.00 4.93 -3.50
CA GLU A 372 -23.88 4.86 -2.32
C GLU A 372 -25.29 5.40 -2.63
N TYR A 373 -25.40 6.53 -3.35
CA TYR A 373 -26.70 7.04 -3.76
C TYR A 373 -27.42 6.13 -4.76
N MET A 374 -26.67 5.49 -5.65
CA MET A 374 -27.23 4.55 -6.62
C MET A 374 -27.76 3.28 -5.93
N GLU A 375 -27.01 2.72 -4.98
CA GLU A 375 -27.38 1.52 -4.22
C GLU A 375 -28.62 1.72 -3.33
N ARG A 376 -28.91 2.96 -2.92
CA ARG A 376 -30.12 3.29 -2.15
C ARG A 376 -31.42 3.26 -2.98
N HIS A 377 -31.34 3.10 -4.30
CA HIS A 377 -32.49 2.99 -5.18
C HIS A 377 -32.75 1.53 -5.59
N ASP A 378 -33.87 0.97 -5.14
CA ASP A 378 -34.23 -0.44 -5.35
C ASP A 378 -34.26 -0.86 -6.85
N ASP A 379 -34.59 0.06 -7.76
CA ASP A 379 -34.67 -0.21 -9.20
C ASP A 379 -33.38 0.13 -9.97
N MET A 380 -32.31 0.53 -9.27
CA MET A 380 -31.05 0.90 -9.91
C MET A 380 -30.36 -0.25 -10.65
N PRO A 381 -30.29 -1.49 -10.12
CA PRO A 381 -29.72 -2.62 -10.86
C PRO A 381 -30.39 -2.81 -12.23
N ASP A 382 -31.73 -2.86 -12.25
CA ASP A 382 -32.52 -3.00 -13.48
C ASP A 382 -32.34 -1.82 -14.46
N ARG A 383 -32.04 -0.62 -13.95
CA ARG A 383 -31.72 0.55 -14.78
C ARG A 383 -30.34 0.44 -15.38
N LEU A 384 -29.35 0.02 -14.60
CA LEU A 384 -27.96 -0.15 -15.05
C LEU A 384 -27.83 -1.26 -16.09
N GLU A 385 -28.61 -2.33 -16.00
CA GLU A 385 -28.65 -3.38 -17.04
C GLU A 385 -29.07 -2.84 -18.42
N LYS A 386 -29.87 -1.76 -18.46
CA LYS A 386 -30.37 -1.15 -19.72
C LYS A 386 -29.44 -0.09 -20.30
N VAL A 387 -28.36 0.24 -19.60
CA VAL A 387 -27.41 1.26 -20.06
C VAL A 387 -26.44 0.65 -21.06
N GLU A 388 -26.63 0.97 -22.33
CA GLU A 388 -25.80 0.48 -23.44
C GLU A 388 -24.52 1.32 -23.65
N SER A 389 -24.49 2.56 -23.17
CA SER A 389 -23.35 3.47 -23.36
C SER A 389 -23.03 4.30 -22.12
N VAL A 390 -21.74 4.56 -21.89
CA VAL A 390 -21.21 5.28 -20.73
C VAL A 390 -20.20 6.31 -21.18
N LEU A 391 -20.35 7.57 -20.74
CA LEU A 391 -19.34 8.61 -20.89
C LEU A 391 -18.67 8.87 -19.54
N VAL A 392 -17.37 8.60 -19.45
CA VAL A 392 -16.53 8.99 -18.32
C VAL A 392 -15.77 10.25 -18.72
N HIS A 393 -15.99 11.35 -18.02
CA HIS A 393 -15.32 12.63 -18.28
C HIS A 393 -14.96 13.28 -16.95
N THR A 394 -13.75 13.83 -16.83
CA THR A 394 -13.21 14.49 -15.63
C THR A 394 -12.98 13.59 -14.41
N PHE A 395 -13.07 12.27 -14.54
CA PHE A 395 -12.83 11.29 -13.48
C PHE A 395 -11.47 10.58 -13.65
N ASP A 396 -10.44 11.33 -14.06
CA ASP A 396 -9.15 10.77 -14.52
C ASP A 396 -8.54 9.78 -13.51
N SER A 397 -8.59 10.08 -12.20
CA SER A 397 -7.97 9.21 -11.18
C SER A 397 -8.74 7.93 -10.88
N VAL A 398 -10.00 7.80 -11.34
CA VAL A 398 -10.89 6.67 -11.01
C VAL A 398 -11.60 6.07 -12.21
N ILE A 399 -11.07 6.27 -13.43
CA ILE A 399 -11.67 5.77 -14.68
C ILE A 399 -12.01 4.27 -14.57
N SER A 400 -11.12 3.44 -14.01
CA SER A 400 -11.35 2.00 -13.90
C SER A 400 -12.49 1.65 -12.95
N GLY A 401 -12.77 2.50 -11.95
CA GLY A 401 -13.92 2.34 -11.06
C GLY A 401 -15.24 2.75 -11.72
N CYS A 402 -15.21 3.63 -12.72
CA CYS A 402 -16.40 4.04 -13.47
C CYS A 402 -16.83 3.04 -14.54
N VAL A 403 -15.98 2.08 -14.91
CA VAL A 403 -16.23 1.12 -15.98
C VAL A 403 -16.65 -0.21 -15.37
N ASP A 404 -17.96 -0.50 -15.46
CA ASP A 404 -18.48 -1.82 -15.19
C ASP A 404 -18.02 -2.77 -16.29
N CYS A 405 -16.97 -3.52 -16.00
CA CYS A 405 -16.49 -4.49 -16.95
C CYS A 405 -17.55 -5.57 -17.18
N THR A 406 -18.40 -5.96 -16.19
CA THR A 406 -19.19 -7.21 -16.21
C THR A 406 -20.21 -7.32 -17.34
N HIS A 407 -20.58 -6.21 -17.95
CA HIS A 407 -21.48 -6.12 -19.08
C HIS A 407 -20.79 -5.49 -20.28
N ASP A 408 -21.20 -5.88 -21.49
CA ASP A 408 -20.74 -5.23 -22.71
C ASP A 408 -21.44 -3.88 -22.87
N ARG A 409 -20.64 -2.80 -22.85
CA ARG A 409 -21.11 -1.41 -22.99
C ARG A 409 -20.20 -0.63 -23.93
N ASP A 410 -20.77 0.34 -24.65
CA ASP A 410 -20.00 1.34 -25.38
C ASP A 410 -19.51 2.42 -24.41
N VAL A 411 -18.24 2.33 -24.01
CA VAL A 411 -17.65 3.27 -23.05
C VAL A 411 -16.81 4.28 -23.81
N THR A 412 -17.02 5.56 -23.56
CA THR A 412 -16.12 6.64 -23.99
C THR A 412 -15.51 7.30 -22.76
N VAL A 413 -14.19 7.38 -22.72
CA VAL A 413 -13.41 8.05 -21.67
C VAL A 413 -12.76 9.30 -22.25
N LEU A 414 -13.03 10.44 -21.64
CA LEU A 414 -12.40 11.72 -21.96
C LEU A 414 -11.41 12.08 -20.85
N TYR A 415 -10.12 11.85 -21.08
CA TYR A 415 -9.06 12.07 -20.09
C TYR A 415 -8.26 13.35 -20.34
N SER A 416 -7.85 14.02 -19.28
CA SER A 416 -6.95 15.19 -19.32
C SER A 416 -5.53 14.87 -18.85
N ASP A 417 -5.37 13.93 -17.92
CA ASP A 417 -4.11 13.48 -17.35
C ASP A 417 -3.64 12.13 -17.94
N PRO A 418 -2.57 12.12 -18.77
CA PRO A 418 -2.07 10.91 -19.42
C PRO A 418 -1.65 9.80 -18.45
N GLU A 419 -1.00 10.16 -17.34
CA GLU A 419 -0.45 9.19 -16.40
C GLU A 419 -1.57 8.42 -15.70
N PHE A 420 -2.62 9.12 -15.28
CA PHE A 420 -3.81 8.48 -14.74
C PHE A 420 -4.55 7.63 -15.78
N ALA A 421 -4.66 8.11 -17.03
CA ALA A 421 -5.29 7.35 -18.11
C ALA A 421 -4.57 6.02 -18.36
N VAL A 422 -3.23 6.03 -18.44
CA VAL A 422 -2.41 4.82 -18.62
C VAL A 422 -2.59 3.87 -17.44
N LYS A 423 -2.51 4.34 -16.20
CA LYS A 423 -2.70 3.48 -15.02
C LYS A 423 -4.08 2.83 -14.97
N ASN A 424 -5.13 3.58 -15.27
CA ASN A 424 -6.49 3.03 -15.30
C ASN A 424 -6.69 2.03 -16.45
N ALA A 425 -6.10 2.28 -17.63
CA ALA A 425 -6.12 1.31 -18.74
C ALA A 425 -5.40 0.00 -18.37
N GLN A 426 -4.30 0.09 -17.64
CA GLN A 426 -3.58 -1.09 -17.11
C GLN A 426 -4.45 -1.87 -16.11
N LEU A 427 -5.13 -1.18 -15.18
CA LEU A 427 -6.05 -1.81 -14.22
C LEU A 427 -7.22 -2.52 -14.92
N LEU A 428 -7.84 -1.86 -15.91
CA LEU A 428 -8.91 -2.45 -16.72
C LEU A 428 -8.43 -3.69 -17.49
N CYS A 429 -7.21 -3.65 -18.03
CA CYS A 429 -6.62 -4.81 -18.71
C CYS A 429 -6.48 -6.01 -17.77
N VAL A 430 -6.08 -5.78 -16.51
CA VAL A 430 -5.98 -6.86 -15.51
C VAL A 430 -7.36 -7.42 -15.17
N GLU A 431 -8.36 -6.54 -14.98
CA GLU A 431 -9.71 -6.95 -14.61
C GLU A 431 -10.40 -7.76 -15.71
N LEU A 432 -10.32 -7.32 -16.97
CA LEU A 432 -10.86 -8.07 -18.11
C LEU A 432 -10.23 -9.46 -18.27
N ARG A 433 -8.96 -9.64 -17.87
CA ARG A 433 -8.27 -10.93 -17.94
C ARG A 433 -8.72 -11.92 -16.88
N ARG A 434 -9.31 -11.46 -15.78
CA ARG A 434 -9.89 -12.34 -14.75
C ARG A 434 -11.14 -13.08 -15.24
N ARG A 435 -11.70 -12.70 -16.41
CA ARG A 435 -12.84 -13.38 -17.02
C ARG A 435 -12.51 -14.75 -17.61
N PRO A 436 -13.48 -15.69 -17.60
CA PRO A 436 -13.43 -16.91 -18.40
C PRO A 436 -13.19 -16.60 -19.88
N ALA A 437 -12.34 -17.39 -20.56
CA ALA A 437 -11.93 -17.14 -21.94
C ALA A 437 -13.11 -17.04 -22.95
N GLU A 438 -14.22 -17.72 -22.66
CA GLU A 438 -15.42 -17.80 -23.50
C GLU A 438 -16.20 -16.49 -23.62
N THR A 439 -15.99 -15.53 -22.70
CA THR A 439 -16.65 -14.20 -22.70
C THR A 439 -15.76 -13.07 -23.20
N ARG A 440 -14.52 -13.36 -23.65
CA ARG A 440 -13.55 -12.32 -24.06
C ARG A 440 -13.72 -11.83 -25.50
N GLN A 441 -14.74 -12.29 -26.24
CA GLN A 441 -14.87 -12.10 -27.69
C GLN A 441 -15.74 -10.91 -28.14
N SER A 442 -16.45 -10.21 -27.26
CA SER A 442 -17.17 -8.98 -27.62
C SER A 442 -16.30 -7.75 -27.35
N GLU A 443 -15.87 -7.17 -28.46
CA GLU A 443 -14.90 -6.09 -28.57
C GLU A 443 -15.38 -4.81 -27.89
N THR A 444 -14.66 -4.37 -26.86
CA THR A 444 -14.75 -2.99 -26.37
C THR A 444 -14.16 -2.09 -27.45
N ARG A 445 -15.03 -1.34 -28.15
CA ARG A 445 -14.65 -0.40 -29.22
C ARG A 445 -14.07 0.87 -28.62
N GLU A 446 -12.90 1.27 -29.15
CA GLU A 446 -12.06 2.45 -28.85
C GLU A 446 -12.63 3.52 -27.89
N ILE A 447 -11.98 3.66 -26.73
CA ILE A 447 -12.60 4.23 -25.53
C ILE A 447 -11.91 5.52 -25.06
N PHE A 448 -10.57 5.60 -25.04
CA PHE A 448 -9.88 6.74 -24.41
C PHE A 448 -9.53 7.83 -25.41
N LYS A 449 -10.12 9.02 -25.25
CA LYS A 449 -9.85 10.22 -26.07
C LYS A 449 -9.36 11.36 -25.18
N ARG A 450 -8.35 12.09 -25.63
CA ARG A 450 -7.78 13.22 -24.89
C ARG A 450 -8.70 14.45 -24.95
N SER A 451 -9.10 14.99 -23.79
CA SER A 451 -9.92 16.19 -23.68
C SER A 451 -9.07 17.46 -23.51
N GLY A 452 -8.64 18.07 -24.62
CA GLY A 452 -7.93 19.36 -24.59
C GLY A 452 -6.59 19.37 -23.82
N THR A 453 -5.99 20.54 -23.68
CA THR A 453 -4.66 20.74 -23.08
C THR A 453 -4.76 21.28 -21.65
N ARG A 454 -5.02 20.41 -20.67
CA ARG A 454 -4.65 20.65 -19.27
C ARG A 454 -3.62 19.61 -18.84
N ARG A 455 -2.33 19.96 -18.88
CA ARG A 455 -1.30 19.15 -18.20
C ARG A 455 -1.37 19.48 -16.71
N ARG A 456 -1.74 18.51 -15.87
CA ARG A 456 -1.49 18.59 -14.42
C ARG A 456 0.02 18.71 -14.25
N ARG A 457 0.49 19.85 -13.74
CA ARG A 457 1.84 19.96 -13.20
C ARG A 457 1.82 19.23 -11.86
N LEU A 458 2.86 18.44 -11.58
CA LEU A 458 3.12 18.04 -10.20
C LEU A 458 3.08 19.33 -9.34
N PRO A 459 2.37 19.32 -8.19
CA PRO A 459 2.53 20.33 -7.15
C PRO A 459 4.00 20.71 -6.98
N GLU A 460 4.33 21.98 -6.75
CA GLU A 460 5.73 22.43 -6.73
C GLU A 460 6.58 21.68 -5.70
N ASP A 461 5.96 21.21 -4.63
CA ASP A 461 6.49 20.34 -3.57
C ASP A 461 6.72 18.88 -3.97
N LEU A 462 6.12 18.41 -5.08
CA LEU A 462 6.24 17.05 -5.60
C LEU A 462 7.24 16.91 -6.75
N ARG A 463 7.92 17.98 -7.17
CA ARG A 463 8.97 17.88 -8.18
C ARG A 463 10.27 17.42 -7.52
N PRO A 464 10.84 16.27 -7.88
CA PRO A 464 12.19 15.94 -7.45
C PRO A 464 13.16 16.96 -8.06
N ASP A 465 14.09 17.47 -7.25
CA ASP A 465 15.33 18.07 -7.75
C ASP A 465 16.16 16.94 -8.37
N LEU A 466 15.99 16.70 -9.67
CA LEU A 466 16.83 15.79 -10.44
C LEU A 466 18.21 16.39 -10.70
#